data_AF-A0A9X7GCC7-F1
#
_entry.id   AF-A0A9X7GCC7-F1
#
_cell.length_a   1.000
_cell.length_b   1.000
_cell.length_c   1.000
_cell.angle_alpha   90.00
_cell.angle_beta   90.00
_cell.angle_gamma   90.00
#
_symmetry.space_group_name_H-M   'P 1'
#
loop_
_entity.id
_entity.type
_entity.pdbx_description
1 polymer ?
#
loop_
_entity_poly.entity_id
_entity_poly.type
_entity_poly.pdbx_seq_one_letter_code
_entity_poly.pdbx_strand_id
1 'polypeptide(L)' 'MLKNRKLVKAISDMSWSQFQTMLKYKVKWCSEQLVVISKTFASSQLCFNCNYKNIDAKNLNIRE' A
#
# COMPACT_ATOMS: atom_id res chain seq x y z
N MET A 1 -4.60 8.77 -3.95
CA MET A 1 -4.93 7.47 -4.57
C MET A 1 -6.11 7.57 -5.54
N LEU A 2 -7.13 8.40 -5.30
CA LEU A 2 -8.32 8.52 -6.17
C LEU A 2 -8.18 9.50 -7.35
N LYS A 3 -7.01 9.54 -8.01
CA LYS A 3 -6.78 10.46 -9.14
C LYS A 3 -6.99 9.83 -10.52
N ASN A 4 -6.80 8.51 -10.64
CA ASN A 4 -6.90 7.81 -11.91
C ASN A 4 -8.29 7.18 -12.06
N ARG A 5 -9.12 7.69 -12.99
CA ARG A 5 -10.48 7.19 -13.23
C ARG A 5 -10.55 5.69 -13.53
N LYS A 6 -9.55 5.12 -14.22
CA LYS A 6 -9.49 3.67 -14.52
C LYS A 6 -9.32 2.82 -13.24
N LEU A 7 -8.70 3.37 -12.19
CA LEU A 7 -8.33 2.62 -10.97
C LEU A 7 -9.16 3.00 -9.74
N VAL A 8 -9.90 4.11 -9.78
CA VAL A 8 -10.65 4.65 -8.63
C VAL A 8 -11.63 3.64 -8.05
N LYS A 9 -12.32 2.84 -8.89
CA LYS A 9 -13.25 1.81 -8.42
C LYS A 9 -12.53 0.73 -7.61
N ALA A 10 -11.55 0.06 -8.23
CA ALA A 10 -10.78 -0.98 -7.56
C ALA A 10 -10.07 -0.50 -6.28
N ILE A 11 -9.57 0.75 -6.28
CA ILE A 11 -8.94 1.35 -5.10
C ILE A 11 -9.97 1.57 -3.97
N SER A 12 -11.17 2.02 -4.31
CA SER A 12 -12.23 2.28 -3.33
C SER A 12 -12.76 0.99 -2.71
N ASP A 13 -12.89 -0.06 -3.53
CA ASP A 13 -13.44 -1.36 -3.10
C ASP A 13 -12.55 -2.08 -2.07
N MET A 14 -11.24 -1.81 -2.05
CA MET A 14 -10.29 -2.46 -1.13
C MET A 14 -10.42 -2.05 0.36
N SER A 15 -11.19 -1.01 0.71
CA SER A 15 -11.54 -0.67 2.10
C SER A 15 -10.37 -0.63 3.11
N TRP A 16 -9.20 -0.12 2.70
CA TRP A 16 -7.96 -0.14 3.49
C TRP A 16 -8.06 0.47 4.89
N SER A 17 -8.90 1.49 5.08
CA SER A 17 -9.14 2.12 6.39
C SER A 17 -9.81 1.15 7.37
N GLN A 18 -10.76 0.35 6.90
CA GLN A 18 -11.47 -0.63 7.71
C GLN A 18 -10.51 -1.76 8.11
N PHE A 19 -9.71 -2.25 7.16
CA PHE A 19 -8.68 -3.25 7.44
C PHE A 19 -7.69 -2.77 8.52
N GLN A 20 -7.20 -1.53 8.40
CA GLN A 20 -6.32 -0.94 9.40
C GLN A 20 -7.00 -0.83 10.79
N THR A 21 -8.29 -0.53 10.83
CA THR A 21 -9.06 -0.43 12.07
C THR A 21 -9.17 -1.81 12.76
N MET A 22 -9.44 -2.85 11.98
CA MET A 22 -9.48 -4.23 12.48
C MET A 22 -8.11 -4.69 13.03
N LEU A 23 -7.01 -4.34 12.35
CA LEU A 23 -5.66 -4.63 12.84
C LEU A 23 -5.37 -3.91 14.16
N LYS A 24 -5.66 -2.60 14.26
CA LYS A 24 -5.49 -1.85 15.50
C LYS A 24 -6.24 -2.47 16.67
N TYR A 25 -7.48 -2.90 16.41
CA TYR A 25 -8.28 -3.60 17.41
C TYR A 25 -7.61 -4.89 17.90
N LYS A 26 -7.15 -5.76 16.99
CA LYS A 26 -6.48 -7.02 17.35
C LYS A 26 -5.14 -6.81 18.05
N VAL A 27 -4.36 -5.85 17.60
CA VAL A 27 -3.05 -5.54 18.20
C VAL A 27 -3.19 -5.01 19.62
N LYS A 28 -4.23 -4.20 19.89
CA LYS A 28 -4.58 -3.76 21.25
C LYS A 28 -4.88 -4.94 22.19
N TRP A 29 -5.41 -6.04 21.67
CA TRP A 29 -5.69 -7.25 22.45
C TRP A 29 -4.43 -8.11 22.70
N CYS A 30 -3.52 -8.16 21.74
CA CYS A 30 -2.36 -9.06 21.79
C CYS A 30 -1.12 -8.44 22.46
N SER A 31 -1.19 -7.18 22.92
CA SER A 31 -0.05 -6.42 23.44
C SER A 31 1.12 -6.29 22.45
N GLU A 32 0.82 -6.36 21.15
CA GLU A 32 1.79 -6.17 20.08
C GLU A 32 1.80 -4.72 19.59
N GLN A 33 2.65 -4.39 18.61
CA GLN A 33 2.73 -3.06 18.01
C GLN A 33 2.38 -3.09 16.52
N LEU A 34 1.57 -2.13 16.08
CA LEU A 34 1.24 -1.91 14.67
C LEU A 34 2.01 -0.69 14.15
N VAL A 35 3.01 -0.91 13.29
CA VAL A 35 3.74 0.15 12.62
C VAL A 35 3.11 0.45 11.26
N VAL A 36 2.70 1.70 11.05
CA VAL A 36 2.08 2.16 9.81
C VAL A 36 3.06 3.07 9.08
N ILE A 37 3.46 2.65 7.88
CA ILE A 37 4.38 3.41 7.04
C ILE A 37 3.59 4.40 6.16
N SER A 38 4.25 5.44 5.65
CA SER A 38 3.64 6.44 4.78
C SER A 38 3.01 5.83 3.51
N LYS A 39 1.90 6.41 3.06
CA LYS A 39 1.16 5.96 1.86
C LYS A 39 1.97 6.07 0.57
N THR A 40 3.03 6.87 0.55
CA THR A 40 3.89 7.13 -0.61
C THR A 40 5.22 6.40 -0.53
N PHE A 41 5.42 5.55 0.49
CA PHE A 41 6.61 4.74 0.61
C PHE A 41 6.76 3.80 -0.58
N ALA A 42 7.96 3.76 -1.14
CA ALA A 42 8.23 3.08 -2.41
C ALA A 42 8.54 1.58 -2.22
N SER A 43 7.84 0.90 -1.31
CA SER A 43 8.13 -0.51 -0.97
C SER A 43 8.11 -1.43 -2.18
N SER A 44 7.13 -1.27 -3.08
CA SER A 44 7.01 -2.08 -4.30
C SER A 44 7.99 -1.68 -5.41
N GLN A 45 8.72 -0.57 -5.25
CA GLN A 45 9.71 -0.10 -6.21
C GLN A 45 11.14 -0.40 -5.76
N LEU A 46 11.36 -0.69 -4.48
CA LEU A 46 12.69 -0.92 -3.92
C LEU A 46 13.05 -2.40 -3.97
N CYS A 47 14.24 -2.70 -4.48
CA CYS A 47 14.82 -4.03 -4.40
C CYS A 47 15.27 -4.31 -2.96
N PHE A 48 14.81 -5.42 -2.37
CA PHE A 48 15.21 -5.84 -1.03
C PHE A 48 16.72 -6.11 -0.90
N ASN A 49 17.36 -6.60 -1.97
CA ASN A 49 18.78 -6.97 -1.94
C ASN A 49 19.73 -5.78 -2.12
N CYS A 50 19.39 -4.84 -3.01
CA CYS A 50 20.32 -3.78 -3.42
C CYS A 50 19.78 -2.36 -3.26
N ASN A 51 18.57 -2.18 -2.72
CA ASN A 51 17.89 -0.90 -2.56
C ASN A 51 17.69 -0.10 -3.86
N TYR A 52 17.94 -0.70 -5.02
CA TYR A 52 17.66 -0.07 -6.31
C TYR A 52 16.17 0.25 -6.41
N LYS A 53 15.85 1.50 -6.80
CA LYS A 53 14.49 1.98 -6.97
C LYS A 53 14.09 1.87 -8.44
N ASN A 54 13.28 0.87 -8.76
CA ASN A 54 12.68 0.72 -10.08
C ASN A 54 11.60 1.80 -10.32
N ILE A 55 11.92 2.76 -11.19
CA ILE A 55 11.03 3.87 -11.54
C ILE A 55 9.89 3.40 -12.45
N ASP A 56 10.17 2.45 -13.33
CA ASP A 56 9.24 1.90 -14.31
C ASP A 56 8.12 1.07 -13.67
N ALA A 57 8.30 0.58 -12.44
CA ALA A 57 7.27 -0.14 -11.70
C ALA A 57 5.95 0.65 -11.52
N LYS A 58 5.99 1.99 -11.64
CA LYS A 58 4.81 2.88 -11.61
C LYS A 58 4.19 3.13 -12.99
N ASN A 59 4.85 2.72 -14.07
CA ASN A 59 4.33 2.88 -15.41
C ASN A 59 3.17 1.91 -15.62
N LEU A 60 1.96 2.45 -15.70
CA LEU A 60 0.74 1.68 -15.88
C LEU A 60 0.60 1.10 -17.29
N ASN A 61 1.34 1.63 -18.26
CA ASN A 61 1.29 1.18 -19.66
C ASN A 61 2.04 -0.14 -19.88
N ILE A 62 2.84 -0.60 -18.92
CA ILE A 62 3.58 -1.88 -19.00
C ILE A 62 2.68 -3.09 -18.69
N ARG A 63 1.45 -2.84 -18.18
CA ARG A 63 0.49 -3.88 -17.76
C ARG A 63 -0.67 -4.09 -18.75
N GLU A 64 -0.67 -3.40 -19.89
CA GLU A 64 -1.59 -3.66 -21.01
C GLU A 64 -0.95 -4.61 -22.02
#